data_AF-A0A1D2U127-F1
#
_entry.id   AF-A0A1D2U127-F1
#
_cell.length_a   1.000
_cell.length_b   1.000
_cell.length_c   1.000
_cell.angle_alpha   90.00
_cell.angle_beta   90.00
_cell.angle_gamma   90.00
#
_symmetry.space_group_name_H-M   'P 1'
#
loop_
_entity.id
_entity.type
_entity.pdbx_description
1 polymer ?
#
loop_
_entity_poly.entity_id
_entity_poly.type
_entity_poly.pdbx_seq_one_letter_code
_entity_poly.pdbx_strand_id
1 'polypeptide(L)'
;MSLPLPSIISEPSVLVYNGNSFYSKDGFKLNYKRDTFKVVSDMAGELDERLLRDSVEISWNPAGQITAINKFIPFTVADIGKSIFKLADNSVVIWTKSGKKHTWQRGAITKMPQLRLQPSDTLFGDMTITCIGKAATQPTDPAYFKAITSVPFADATFDETAILTAIYSAAWGAAPYAAMGAMNGFQIDIGMTTSTITCDLGIADITLSSLSAGARFAPSNLSEADMDALFDFQDAGAVLPGQSITKKDRDLVISSDVFSATIYKAGPKGYAQMFASGKQMHDAIEWGSRRTWAVGVADPLFALSVL
;
A
#
# COMPACT_ATOMS: atom_id res chain seq x y z
N MET A 1 23.36 18.29 42.44
CA MET A 1 22.84 17.34 41.43
C MET A 1 22.59 18.12 40.16
N SER A 2 23.32 17.85 39.07
CA SER A 2 22.92 18.37 37.76
C SER A 2 21.79 17.47 37.25
N LEU A 3 20.70 18.09 36.80
CA LEU A 3 19.65 17.36 36.12
C LEU A 3 20.18 16.98 34.73
N PRO A 4 20.21 15.69 34.36
CA PRO A 4 20.61 15.30 33.01
C PRO A 4 19.59 15.89 32.03
N LEU A 5 20.07 16.70 31.09
CA LEU A 5 19.23 17.18 29.99
C LEU A 5 18.86 15.98 29.09
N PRO A 6 17.63 15.94 28.57
CA PRO A 6 17.23 14.89 27.63
C PRO A 6 18.07 15.00 26.36
N SER A 7 18.57 13.86 25.87
CA SER A 7 19.19 13.79 24.54
C SER A 7 18.09 13.75 23.48
N ILE A 8 18.00 14.81 22.68
CA ILE A 8 17.08 14.86 21.55
C ILE A 8 17.79 14.26 20.34
N ILE A 9 17.34 13.10 19.90
CA ILE A 9 17.80 12.46 18.66
C ILE A 9 16.71 12.71 17.61
N SER A 10 16.81 13.83 16.91
CA SER A 10 15.94 14.17 15.77
C SER A 10 16.78 14.32 14.52
N GLU A 11 16.56 13.43 13.55
CA GLU A 11 17.38 13.39 12.34
C GLU A 11 16.54 13.10 11.10
N PRO A 12 16.56 13.99 10.09
CA PRO A 12 16.05 13.67 8.77
C PRO A 12 16.79 12.47 8.19
N SER A 13 16.07 11.63 7.44
CA SER A 13 16.63 10.42 6.85
C SER A 13 15.98 10.08 5.52
N VAL A 14 16.63 9.18 4.80
CA VAL A 14 16.15 8.58 3.56
C VAL A 14 16.14 7.07 3.75
N LEU A 15 15.10 6.39 3.26
CA LEU A 15 15.05 4.94 3.21
C LEU A 15 15.51 4.45 1.84
N VAL A 16 16.49 3.56 1.78
CA VAL A 16 16.98 2.93 0.55
C VAL A 16 16.57 1.46 0.57
N TYR A 17 15.85 1.02 -0.45
CA TYR A 17 15.41 -0.35 -0.61
C TYR A 17 15.42 -0.76 -2.08
N ASN A 18 15.99 -1.94 -2.37
CA ASN A 18 16.12 -2.48 -3.73
C ASN A 18 16.71 -1.46 -4.73
N GLY A 19 17.76 -0.75 -4.31
CA GLY A 19 18.42 0.30 -5.11
C GLY A 19 17.65 1.62 -5.24
N ASN A 20 16.48 1.76 -4.62
CA ASN A 20 15.64 2.95 -4.73
C ASN A 20 15.60 3.76 -3.43
N SER A 21 15.69 5.09 -3.52
CA SER A 21 15.61 6.01 -2.38
C SER A 21 14.19 6.53 -2.15
N PHE A 22 13.66 6.40 -0.95
CA PHE A 22 12.33 6.84 -0.54
C PHE A 22 12.47 7.99 0.44
N TYR A 23 11.76 9.08 0.14
CA TYR A 23 11.64 10.26 1.01
C TYR A 23 10.30 10.21 1.73
N SER A 24 10.27 10.64 2.99
CA SER A 24 9.07 10.64 3.85
C SER A 24 8.58 12.06 4.11
N LYS A 25 7.26 12.26 4.20
CA LYS A 25 6.66 13.52 4.70
C LYS A 25 6.86 13.69 6.21
N ASP A 26 6.56 12.63 6.96
CA ASP A 26 6.45 12.67 8.43
C ASP A 26 7.52 11.82 9.15
N GLY A 27 8.60 11.49 8.43
CA GLY A 27 9.65 10.57 8.92
C GLY A 27 9.29 9.10 8.74
N PHE A 28 10.19 8.23 9.24
CA PHE A 28 10.00 6.78 9.25
C PHE A 28 9.71 6.31 10.68
N LYS A 29 8.64 5.53 10.84
CA LYS A 29 8.30 4.90 12.11
C LYS A 29 8.75 3.44 12.08
N LEU A 30 9.51 3.04 13.09
CA LEU A 30 9.97 1.67 13.26
C LEU A 30 9.24 1.02 14.43
N ASN A 31 8.68 -0.15 14.19
CA ASN A 31 8.02 -0.98 15.19
C ASN A 31 8.71 -2.33 15.28
N TYR A 32 9.33 -2.61 16.43
CA TYR A 32 9.93 -3.92 16.72
C TYR A 32 8.87 -4.79 17.36
N LYS A 33 8.53 -5.90 16.72
CA LYS A 33 7.57 -6.88 17.24
C LYS A 33 8.32 -8.12 17.67
N ARG A 34 8.16 -8.48 18.94
CA ARG A 34 8.56 -9.77 19.50
C ARG A 34 7.30 -10.52 19.85
N ASP A 35 7.06 -11.62 19.14
CA ASP A 35 6.00 -12.54 19.53
C ASP A 35 6.60 -13.56 20.48
N THR A 36 5.85 -13.88 21.52
CA THR A 36 6.25 -14.73 22.64
C THR A 36 5.23 -15.84 22.87
N PHE A 37 5.64 -16.90 23.56
CA PHE A 37 4.74 -17.95 24.03
C PHE A 37 4.96 -18.19 25.52
N LYS A 38 3.88 -18.55 26.21
CA LYS A 38 3.93 -18.80 27.66
C LYS A 38 4.18 -20.27 27.93
N VAL A 39 5.08 -20.54 28.88
CA VAL A 39 5.28 -21.86 29.46
C VAL A 39 4.40 -21.95 30.70
N VAL A 40 3.40 -22.83 30.66
CA VAL A 40 2.45 -23.03 31.76
C VAL A 40 2.65 -24.39 32.41
N SER A 41 2.48 -24.44 33.73
CA SER A 41 2.40 -25.66 34.51
C SER A 41 1.09 -25.69 35.27
N ASP A 42 0.43 -26.84 35.29
CA ASP A 42 -0.82 -27.03 36.03
C ASP A 42 -0.67 -26.75 37.54
N MET A 43 0.52 -27.03 38.09
CA MET A 43 0.79 -26.85 39.52
C MET A 43 1.08 -25.40 39.92
N ALA A 44 1.61 -24.58 38.99
CA ALA A 44 2.19 -23.27 39.32
C ALA A 44 1.71 -22.13 38.41
N GLY A 45 0.83 -22.41 37.44
CA GLY A 45 0.35 -21.42 36.47
C GLY A 45 1.41 -21.05 35.43
N GLU A 46 1.43 -19.77 35.02
CA GLU A 46 2.39 -19.22 34.08
C GLU A 46 3.79 -19.15 34.71
N LEU A 47 4.73 -19.94 34.19
CA LEU A 47 6.10 -20.03 34.70
C LEU A 47 7.03 -19.01 34.05
N ASP A 48 6.89 -18.84 32.73
CA ASP A 48 7.84 -18.09 31.91
C ASP A 48 7.20 -17.68 30.58
N GLU A 49 7.76 -16.66 29.95
CA GLU A 49 7.38 -16.19 28.61
C GLU A 49 8.63 -16.18 27.71
N ARG A 50 8.59 -16.97 26.64
CA ARG A 50 9.74 -17.22 25.78
C ARG A 50 9.55 -16.62 24.40
N LEU A 51 10.65 -16.19 23.79
CA LEU A 51 10.64 -15.63 22.45
C LEU A 51 10.22 -16.70 21.44
N LEU A 52 9.24 -16.37 20.60
CA LEU A 52 8.81 -17.18 19.47
C LEU A 52 9.42 -16.66 18.16
N ARG A 53 9.33 -15.35 17.91
CA ARG A 53 9.84 -14.73 16.67
C ARG A 53 9.98 -13.21 16.79
N ASP A 54 10.88 -12.67 16.00
CA ASP A 54 11.14 -11.23 15.88
C ASP A 54 10.81 -10.74 14.46
N SER A 55 10.25 -9.54 14.37
CA SER A 55 10.08 -8.82 13.10
C SER A 55 10.15 -7.31 13.30
N VAL A 56 10.49 -6.57 12.26
CA VAL A 56 10.48 -5.10 12.27
C VAL A 56 9.59 -4.59 11.16
N GLU A 57 8.67 -3.71 11.51
CA GLU A 57 7.86 -2.97 10.55
C GLU A 57 8.36 -1.52 10.47
N ILE A 58 8.62 -1.07 9.24
CA ILE A 58 8.99 0.30 8.94
C ILE A 58 7.85 0.90 8.14
N SER A 59 7.14 1.87 8.73
CA SER A 59 5.98 2.53 8.11
C SER A 59 6.25 4.01 7.89
N TRP A 60 5.83 4.54 6.73
CA TRP A 60 5.99 5.97 6.41
C TRP A 60 5.02 6.42 5.31
N ASN A 61 4.93 7.74 5.15
CA ASN A 61 4.17 8.40 4.09
C ASN A 61 5.16 8.93 3.05
N PRO A 62 5.19 8.38 1.82
CA PRO A 62 6.10 8.86 0.78
C PRO A 62 5.89 10.34 0.45
N ALA A 63 6.97 11.06 0.14
CA ALA A 63 6.94 12.47 -0.22
C ALA A 63 6.29 12.76 -1.58
N GLY A 64 5.90 11.74 -2.35
CA GLY A 64 5.22 11.90 -3.64
C GLY A 64 6.11 11.84 -4.88
N GLN A 65 7.43 11.67 -4.74
CA GLN A 65 8.35 11.60 -5.88
C GLN A 65 8.15 10.30 -6.66
N ILE A 66 7.73 10.40 -7.93
CA ILE A 66 7.46 9.25 -8.81
C ILE A 66 8.51 9.21 -9.91
N THR A 67 9.54 8.37 -9.72
CA THR A 67 10.50 8.03 -10.78
C THR A 67 10.12 6.71 -11.47
N ALA A 68 9.52 5.78 -10.73
CA ALA A 68 8.96 4.54 -11.26
C ALA A 68 7.85 4.04 -10.34
N ILE A 69 6.66 3.74 -10.88
CA ILE A 69 5.51 3.33 -10.06
C ILE A 69 5.70 1.94 -9.42
N ASN A 70 6.43 1.06 -10.10
CA ASN A 70 6.75 -0.30 -9.65
C ASN A 70 7.60 -0.33 -8.37
N LYS A 71 8.26 0.76 -8.02
CA LYS A 71 9.00 0.93 -6.76
C LYS A 71 8.06 0.95 -5.54
N PHE A 72 6.87 1.52 -5.70
CA PHE A 72 5.87 1.64 -4.64
C PHE A 72 4.87 0.48 -4.66
N ILE A 73 4.56 -0.02 -5.85
CA ILE A 73 3.58 -1.09 -6.08
C ILE A 73 4.29 -2.20 -6.88
N PRO A 74 5.14 -3.02 -6.23
CA PRO A 74 6.01 -3.97 -6.91
C PRO A 74 5.38 -5.34 -7.20
N PHE A 75 4.16 -5.58 -6.73
CA PHE A 75 3.49 -6.88 -6.80
C PHE A 75 2.33 -6.86 -7.78
N THR A 76 2.20 -7.95 -8.52
CA THR A 76 1.15 -8.16 -9.51
C THR A 76 0.38 -9.44 -9.22
N VAL A 77 -0.66 -9.70 -10.01
CA VAL A 77 -1.46 -10.93 -9.89
C VAL A 77 -0.60 -12.19 -10.12
N ALA A 78 0.47 -12.10 -10.92
CA ALA A 78 1.39 -13.20 -11.17
C ALA A 78 2.28 -13.56 -9.96
N ASP A 79 2.28 -12.75 -8.91
CA ASP A 79 3.09 -12.95 -7.70
C ASP A 79 2.32 -13.64 -6.58
N ILE A 80 1.02 -13.90 -6.76
CA ILE A 80 0.19 -14.58 -5.76
C ILE A 80 0.71 -16.01 -5.55
N GLY A 81 0.86 -16.40 -4.28
CA GLY A 81 1.45 -17.65 -3.84
C GLY A 81 2.98 -17.65 -3.78
N LYS A 82 3.65 -16.58 -4.23
CA LYS A 82 5.12 -16.45 -4.16
C LYS A 82 5.55 -15.72 -2.90
N SER A 83 6.82 -15.93 -2.52
CA SER A 83 7.50 -15.14 -1.48
C SER A 83 7.57 -13.66 -1.87
N ILE A 84 7.25 -12.77 -0.93
CA ILE A 84 7.38 -11.32 -1.13
C ILE A 84 8.84 -10.86 -1.13
N PHE A 85 9.76 -11.67 -0.58
CA PHE A 85 11.20 -11.38 -0.53
C PHE A 85 11.90 -11.72 -1.87
N LYS A 86 11.20 -12.38 -2.81
CA LYS A 86 11.72 -12.80 -4.13
C LYS A 86 12.99 -13.67 -3.97
N LEU A 87 13.84 -13.74 -5.00
CA LEU A 87 15.02 -14.62 -5.04
C LEU A 87 16.22 -14.11 -4.21
N ALA A 88 16.19 -12.87 -3.73
CA ALA A 88 17.33 -12.25 -3.04
C ALA A 88 16.90 -11.54 -1.77
N ASP A 89 17.65 -11.76 -0.68
CA ASP A 89 17.47 -11.09 0.60
C ASP A 89 17.85 -9.61 0.49
N ASN A 90 16.91 -8.79 0.05
CA ASN A 90 17.11 -7.35 -0.07
C ASN A 90 17.12 -6.68 1.30
N SER A 91 18.17 -5.94 1.60
CA SER A 91 18.23 -5.14 2.83
C SER A 91 17.51 -3.81 2.68
N VAL A 92 17.04 -3.29 3.81
CA VAL A 92 16.40 -1.98 3.92
C VAL A 92 17.33 -1.10 4.73
N VAL A 93 17.69 0.06 4.18
CA VAL A 93 18.67 0.95 4.81
C VAL A 93 18.02 2.29 5.12
N ILE A 94 17.97 2.71 6.37
CA ILE A 94 17.67 4.10 6.72
C ILE A 94 18.99 4.84 6.87
N TRP A 95 19.20 5.83 6.00
CA TRP A 95 20.38 6.68 6.00
C TRP A 95 20.02 8.05 6.57
N THR A 96 20.58 8.36 7.73
CA THR A 96 20.36 9.63 8.41
C THR A 96 21.30 10.70 7.87
N LYS A 97 20.87 11.96 7.93
CA LYS A 97 21.69 13.12 7.55
C LYS A 97 22.92 13.29 8.45
N SER A 98 22.92 12.74 9.67
CA SER A 98 24.08 12.69 10.56
C SER A 98 25.18 11.72 10.10
N GLY A 99 24.93 10.95 9.03
CA GLY A 99 25.89 10.01 8.47
C GLY A 99 25.88 8.65 9.16
N LYS A 100 24.72 8.18 9.63
CA LYS A 100 24.52 6.80 10.09
C LYS A 100 23.65 6.04 9.10
N LYS A 101 24.06 4.83 8.74
CA LYS A 101 23.25 3.87 7.98
C LYS A 101 22.79 2.77 8.92
N HIS A 102 21.48 2.68 9.12
CA HIS A 102 20.84 1.57 9.80
C HIS A 102 20.34 0.59 8.75
N THR A 103 20.90 -0.61 8.73
CA THR A 103 20.57 -1.64 7.76
C THR A 103 19.81 -2.77 8.44
N TRP A 104 18.59 -3.03 8.01
CA TRP A 104 17.82 -4.23 8.35
C TRP A 104 17.92 -5.23 7.20
N GLN A 105 18.10 -6.50 7.55
CA GLN A 105 18.20 -7.56 6.54
C GLN A 105 16.82 -8.01 6.07
N ARG A 106 16.77 -8.58 4.87
CA ARG A 106 15.62 -9.28 4.28
C ARG A 106 14.29 -8.56 4.54
N GLY A 107 14.14 -7.39 3.93
CA GLY A 107 12.93 -6.58 3.94
C GLY A 107 12.10 -6.74 2.68
N ALA A 108 10.78 -6.62 2.82
CA ALA A 108 9.84 -6.56 1.70
C ALA A 108 8.63 -5.68 2.04
N ILE A 109 8.03 -5.09 1.01
CA ILE A 109 6.80 -4.28 1.16
C ILE A 109 5.67 -5.22 1.60
N THR A 110 5.04 -4.90 2.73
CA THR A 110 3.91 -5.66 3.32
C THR A 110 2.61 -4.88 3.32
N LYS A 111 2.67 -3.57 3.08
CA LYS A 111 1.52 -2.72 2.76
C LYS A 111 1.90 -1.77 1.64
N MET A 112 1.22 -1.86 0.50
CA MET A 112 1.37 -0.91 -0.61
C MET A 112 0.60 0.38 -0.31
N PRO A 113 1.05 1.54 -0.84
CA PRO A 113 0.38 2.80 -0.57
C PRO A 113 -0.95 2.87 -1.31
N GLN A 114 -1.95 3.48 -0.67
CA GLN A 114 -3.14 3.96 -1.37
C GLN A 114 -2.73 5.09 -2.31
N LEU A 115 -3.33 5.19 -3.49
CA LEU A 115 -3.15 6.34 -4.37
C LEU A 115 -4.23 7.38 -4.10
N ARG A 116 -3.82 8.61 -3.80
CA ARG A 116 -4.68 9.77 -3.56
C ARG A 116 -4.52 10.73 -4.74
N LEU A 117 -5.47 10.68 -5.66
CA LEU A 117 -5.49 11.49 -6.87
C LEU A 117 -6.26 12.79 -6.59
N GLN A 118 -5.56 13.76 -5.99
CA GLN A 118 -6.12 15.07 -5.69
C GLN A 118 -5.09 16.18 -5.97
N PRO A 119 -5.51 17.39 -6.37
CA PRO A 119 -4.59 18.48 -6.67
C PRO A 119 -3.85 19.01 -5.43
N SER A 120 -4.43 18.81 -4.24
CA SER A 120 -3.99 19.40 -2.97
C SER A 120 -3.08 18.50 -2.12
N ASP A 121 -2.82 17.26 -2.57
CA ASP A 121 -2.00 16.29 -1.84
C ASP A 121 -1.15 15.49 -2.81
N THR A 122 -0.13 14.82 -2.29
CA THR A 122 0.73 13.96 -3.11
C THR A 122 0.05 12.63 -3.41
N LEU A 123 0.49 11.99 -4.50
CA LEU A 123 -0.08 10.74 -4.99
C LEU A 123 -0.17 9.60 -3.96
N PHE A 124 0.77 9.47 -3.02
CA PHE A 124 0.88 8.27 -2.18
C PHE A 124 0.38 8.48 -0.75
N GLY A 125 -0.36 7.50 -0.24
CA GLY A 125 -0.61 7.28 1.18
C GLY A 125 0.45 6.40 1.85
N ASP A 126 0.11 5.87 3.03
CA ASP A 126 1.05 5.18 3.90
C ASP A 126 1.52 3.82 3.34
N MET A 127 2.82 3.55 3.42
CA MET A 127 3.46 2.29 3.01
C MET A 127 4.16 1.63 4.21
N THR A 128 4.23 0.30 4.20
CA THR A 128 4.97 -0.47 5.22
C THR A 128 5.89 -1.50 4.57
N ILE A 129 7.12 -1.58 5.07
CA ILE A 129 8.06 -2.67 4.81
C ILE A 129 8.22 -3.49 6.08
N THR A 130 8.16 -4.82 5.96
CA THR A 130 8.52 -5.73 7.05
C THR A 130 9.88 -6.36 6.76
N CYS A 131 10.76 -6.31 7.74
CA CYS A 131 12.05 -6.98 7.74
C CYS A 131 12.01 -8.20 8.64
N ILE A 132 12.54 -9.29 8.13
CA ILE A 132 12.79 -10.53 8.88
C ILE A 132 14.31 -10.77 8.91
N GLY A 133 14.80 -11.52 9.89
CA GLY A 133 16.24 -11.80 9.96
C GLY A 133 16.76 -12.47 8.68
N LYS A 134 18.06 -12.30 8.42
CA LYS A 134 18.73 -12.88 7.25
C LYS A 134 18.55 -14.40 7.21
N ALA A 135 18.23 -14.95 6.04
CA ALA A 135 18.08 -16.39 5.89
C ALA A 135 19.42 -17.11 6.12
N ALA A 136 19.35 -18.35 6.64
CA ALA A 136 20.51 -19.21 6.86
C ALA A 136 21.64 -18.61 7.73
N THR A 137 21.35 -17.56 8.51
CA THR A 137 22.27 -16.98 9.49
C THR A 137 21.67 -17.12 10.88
N GLN A 138 22.49 -17.48 11.86
CA GLN A 138 22.04 -17.64 13.24
C GLN A 138 21.75 -16.27 13.88
N PRO A 139 20.71 -16.14 14.74
CA PRO A 139 20.42 -14.89 15.42
C PRO A 139 21.54 -14.33 16.30
N THR A 140 22.52 -15.16 16.66
CA THR A 140 23.71 -14.76 17.41
C THR A 140 24.71 -13.97 16.56
N ASP A 141 24.59 -14.00 15.23
CA ASP A 141 25.45 -13.23 14.34
C ASP A 141 25.05 -11.73 14.38
N PRO A 142 25.99 -10.80 14.60
CA PRO A 142 25.69 -9.37 14.66
C PRO A 142 25.10 -8.80 13.35
N ALA A 143 25.29 -9.47 12.22
CA ALA A 143 24.72 -9.10 10.92
C ALA A 143 23.35 -9.75 10.64
N TYR A 144 22.81 -10.58 11.54
CA TYR A 144 21.56 -11.30 11.33
C TYR A 144 20.37 -10.37 11.09
N PHE A 145 20.21 -9.34 11.93
CA PHE A 145 18.99 -8.53 11.98
C PHE A 145 19.23 -7.07 11.64
N LYS A 146 20.15 -6.41 12.35
CA LYS A 146 20.42 -4.98 12.22
C LYS A 146 21.92 -4.68 12.28
N ALA A 147 22.41 -3.92 11.31
CA ALA A 147 23.75 -3.36 11.31
C ALA A 147 23.69 -1.83 11.33
N ILE A 148 24.62 -1.18 12.05
CA ILE A 148 24.75 0.27 12.06
C ILE A 148 26.17 0.64 11.64
N THR A 149 26.30 1.50 10.64
CA THR A 149 27.59 1.94 10.11
C THR A 149 27.65 3.46 10.02
N SER A 150 28.85 4.03 10.12
CA SER A 150 29.08 5.47 9.98
C SER A 150 29.54 5.76 8.57
N VAL A 151 28.70 6.44 7.77
CA VAL A 151 28.97 6.79 6.37
C VAL A 151 28.41 8.20 6.10
N PRO A 152 29.23 9.16 5.62
CA PRO A 152 28.79 10.52 5.33
C PRO A 152 27.59 10.54 4.39
N PHE A 153 26.54 11.30 4.71
CA PHE A 153 25.34 11.39 3.88
C PHE A 153 25.69 11.96 2.49
N ALA A 154 25.31 11.23 1.43
CA ALA A 154 25.63 11.59 0.06
C ALA A 154 24.51 11.25 -0.95
N ASP A 155 23.28 11.03 -0.47
CA ASP A 155 22.14 10.84 -1.36
C ASP A 155 21.73 12.18 -1.99
N ALA A 156 21.68 12.20 -3.32
CA ALA A 156 21.32 13.35 -4.15
C ALA A 156 20.18 13.01 -5.13
N THR A 157 19.40 11.96 -4.84
CA THR A 157 18.34 11.46 -5.74
C THR A 157 17.00 12.17 -5.56
N PHE A 158 16.92 13.17 -4.67
CA PHE A 158 15.71 13.96 -4.46
C PHE A 158 15.47 14.87 -5.67
N ASP A 159 14.28 14.77 -6.24
CA ASP A 159 13.85 15.58 -7.38
C ASP A 159 12.43 16.09 -7.12
N GLU A 160 12.32 17.41 -6.97
CA GLU A 160 11.04 18.08 -6.74
C GLU A 160 10.10 18.01 -7.95
N THR A 161 10.66 17.94 -9.16
CA THR A 161 9.87 17.93 -10.41
C THR A 161 9.12 16.61 -10.60
N ALA A 162 9.58 15.55 -9.94
CA ALA A 162 8.93 14.25 -9.92
C ALA A 162 7.80 14.15 -8.87
N ILE A 163 7.49 15.21 -8.12
CA ILE A 163 6.31 15.29 -7.25
C ILE A 163 5.14 15.81 -8.08
N LEU A 164 4.40 14.88 -8.69
CA LEU A 164 3.32 15.19 -9.63
C LEU A 164 1.99 15.40 -8.90
N THR A 165 1.38 16.56 -9.10
CA THR A 165 -0.01 16.87 -8.69
C THR A 165 -0.78 17.40 -9.89
N ALA A 166 -2.02 16.94 -10.07
CA ALA A 166 -2.85 17.32 -11.22
C ALA A 166 -4.33 17.21 -10.89
N ILE A 167 -5.16 17.72 -11.80
CA ILE A 167 -6.60 17.52 -11.77
C ILE A 167 -6.91 16.24 -12.53
N TYR A 168 -7.60 15.32 -11.87
CA TYR A 168 -7.95 14.01 -12.42
C TYR A 168 -9.42 13.96 -12.84
N SER A 169 -9.72 13.10 -13.80
CA SER A 169 -11.08 12.74 -14.19
C SER A 169 -11.20 11.23 -14.33
N ALA A 170 -12.39 10.69 -14.05
CA ALA A 170 -12.68 9.27 -14.16
C ALA A 170 -13.60 8.96 -15.34
N ALA A 171 -13.30 7.91 -16.09
CA ALA A 171 -14.10 7.42 -17.21
C ALA A 171 -14.51 5.97 -16.96
N TRP A 172 -15.79 5.65 -17.18
CA TRP A 172 -16.35 4.31 -17.08
C TRP A 172 -17.34 4.03 -18.22
N GLY A 173 -16.81 3.61 -19.36
CA GLY A 173 -17.62 3.42 -20.58
C GLY A 173 -17.97 4.74 -21.26
N ALA A 174 -19.25 4.92 -21.59
CA ALA A 174 -19.73 6.07 -22.37
C ALA A 174 -20.41 7.13 -21.48
N ALA A 175 -20.83 8.24 -22.11
CA ALA A 175 -21.63 9.27 -21.44
C ALA A 175 -22.85 8.66 -20.72
N PRO A 176 -23.21 9.14 -19.51
CA PRO A 176 -22.67 10.30 -18.80
C PRO A 176 -21.34 10.04 -18.05
N TYR A 177 -20.89 8.78 -17.97
CA TYR A 177 -19.75 8.36 -17.15
C TYR A 177 -18.39 8.48 -17.85
N ALA A 178 -18.33 9.15 -19.01
CA ALA A 178 -17.09 9.29 -19.78
C ALA A 178 -16.09 10.29 -19.17
N ALA A 179 -16.55 11.20 -18.31
CA ALA A 179 -15.72 12.20 -17.63
C ALA A 179 -16.36 12.64 -16.31
N MET A 180 -16.17 11.85 -15.26
CA MET A 180 -16.62 12.14 -13.91
C MET A 180 -15.56 12.96 -13.16
N GLY A 181 -15.96 14.08 -12.58
CA GLY A 181 -15.15 14.83 -11.61
C GLY A 181 -15.38 14.30 -10.20
N ALA A 182 -14.45 14.57 -9.27
CA ALA A 182 -14.60 14.20 -7.87
C ALA A 182 -14.52 15.41 -6.95
N MET A 183 -15.37 15.45 -5.91
CA MET A 183 -15.39 16.56 -4.94
C MET A 183 -14.15 16.56 -4.03
N ASN A 184 -13.69 15.38 -3.60
CA ASN A 184 -12.55 15.20 -2.68
C ASN A 184 -11.44 14.34 -3.33
N GLY A 185 -11.27 14.47 -4.64
CA GLY A 185 -10.36 13.64 -5.42
C GLY A 185 -10.75 12.16 -5.48
N PHE A 186 -9.85 11.35 -6.02
CA PHE A 186 -10.05 9.90 -6.15
C PHE A 186 -9.09 9.16 -5.22
N GLN A 187 -9.60 8.12 -4.57
CA GLN A 187 -8.78 7.20 -3.78
C GLN A 187 -8.74 5.86 -4.49
N ILE A 188 -7.56 5.31 -4.74
CA ILE A 188 -7.37 3.97 -5.30
C ILE A 188 -6.65 3.12 -4.27
N ASP A 189 -7.32 2.03 -3.87
CA ASP A 189 -6.82 1.09 -2.88
C ASP A 189 -6.39 -0.20 -3.57
N ILE A 190 -5.07 -0.45 -3.53
CA ILE A 190 -4.50 -1.73 -3.95
C ILE A 190 -4.24 -2.55 -2.69
N GLY A 191 -5.28 -3.26 -2.28
CA GLY A 191 -5.27 -4.12 -1.10
C GLY A 191 -4.40 -5.36 -1.33
N MET A 192 -3.51 -5.61 -0.38
CA MET A 192 -2.64 -6.79 -0.37
C MET A 192 -2.86 -7.56 0.93
N THR A 193 -2.99 -8.88 0.84
CA THR A 193 -2.98 -9.76 2.02
C THR A 193 -1.81 -10.71 1.92
N THR A 194 -1.03 -10.80 3.00
CA THR A 194 0.13 -11.69 3.10
C THR A 194 -0.11 -12.78 4.14
N SER A 195 0.54 -13.93 3.95
CA SER A 195 0.54 -15.04 4.90
C SER A 195 1.96 -15.35 5.33
N THR A 196 2.17 -15.40 6.64
CA THR A 196 3.48 -15.68 7.25
C THR A 196 3.67 -17.18 7.39
N ILE A 197 4.74 -17.70 6.81
CA ILE A 197 5.19 -19.07 6.98
C ILE A 197 6.17 -19.10 8.15
N THR A 198 5.81 -19.81 9.21
CA THR A 198 6.66 -20.00 10.40
C THR A 198 7.30 -21.37 10.40
N CYS A 199 8.48 -21.45 11.01
CA CYS A 199 9.12 -22.68 11.45
C CYS A 199 9.49 -22.55 12.94
N ASP A 200 10.03 -23.61 13.54
CA ASP A 200 10.45 -23.60 14.94
C ASP A 200 11.57 -22.58 15.24
N LEU A 201 12.21 -22.03 14.20
CA LEU A 201 13.25 -21.00 14.28
C LEU A 201 12.73 -19.58 14.02
N GLY A 202 11.40 -19.40 13.88
CA GLY A 202 10.75 -18.11 13.71
C GLY A 202 10.04 -17.94 12.36
N ILE A 203 10.11 -16.75 11.77
CA ILE A 203 9.48 -16.47 10.47
C ILE A 203 10.41 -16.95 9.36
N ALA A 204 10.00 -18.00 8.64
CA ALA A 204 10.75 -18.52 7.51
C ALA A 204 10.54 -17.66 6.26
N ASP A 205 9.29 -17.28 5.99
CA ASP A 205 8.92 -16.53 4.78
C ASP A 205 7.59 -15.78 4.95
N ILE A 206 7.31 -14.84 4.06
CA ILE A 206 6.01 -14.19 3.93
C ILE A 206 5.58 -14.33 2.46
N THR A 207 4.36 -14.82 2.23
CA THR A 207 3.83 -15.09 0.89
C THR A 207 2.66 -14.18 0.57
N LEU A 208 2.54 -13.77 -0.69
CA LEU A 208 1.40 -12.99 -1.16
C LEU A 208 0.17 -13.90 -1.29
N SER A 209 -0.85 -13.70 -0.46
CA SER A 209 -2.06 -14.53 -0.45
C SER A 209 -3.15 -14.01 -1.37
N SER A 210 -3.37 -12.69 -1.37
CA SER A 210 -4.38 -12.08 -2.23
C SER A 210 -4.01 -10.65 -2.60
N LEU A 211 -4.58 -10.21 -3.72
CA LEU A 211 -4.45 -8.87 -4.27
C LEU A 211 -5.81 -8.42 -4.76
N SER A 212 -6.20 -7.20 -4.40
CA SER A 212 -7.47 -6.56 -4.78
C SER A 212 -7.21 -5.12 -5.21
N ALA A 213 -7.96 -4.63 -6.20
CA ALA A 213 -7.98 -3.22 -6.56
C ALA A 213 -9.39 -2.65 -6.42
N GLY A 214 -9.50 -1.48 -5.80
CA GLY A 214 -10.74 -0.73 -5.68
C GLY A 214 -10.49 0.77 -5.81
N ALA A 215 -11.55 1.51 -6.09
CA ALA A 215 -11.52 2.97 -6.08
C ALA A 215 -12.68 3.53 -5.25
N ARG A 216 -12.49 4.70 -4.70
CA ARG A 216 -13.50 5.44 -3.94
C ARG A 216 -13.47 6.93 -4.30
N PHE A 217 -14.61 7.47 -4.69
CA PHE A 217 -14.75 8.92 -4.95
C PHE A 217 -16.22 9.34 -4.93
N ALA A 218 -16.48 10.60 -4.60
CA ALA A 218 -17.81 11.22 -4.69
C ALA A 218 -17.89 12.04 -5.99
N PRO A 219 -18.71 11.63 -6.98
CA PRO A 219 -18.80 12.34 -8.25
C PRO A 219 -19.41 13.72 -8.07
N SER A 220 -18.87 14.74 -8.74
CA SER A 220 -19.35 16.13 -8.63
C SER A 220 -20.32 16.54 -9.73
N ASN A 221 -20.42 15.75 -10.81
CA ASN A 221 -21.11 16.12 -12.05
C ASN A 221 -22.12 15.07 -12.55
N LEU A 222 -22.60 14.18 -11.68
CA LEU A 222 -23.65 13.22 -12.00
C LEU A 222 -24.97 13.64 -11.33
N SER A 223 -26.08 13.44 -12.04
CA SER A 223 -27.42 13.59 -11.46
C SER A 223 -27.82 12.36 -10.65
N GLU A 224 -28.86 12.48 -9.83
CA GLU A 224 -29.43 11.35 -9.08
C GLU A 224 -29.87 10.21 -10.01
N ALA A 225 -30.50 10.54 -11.13
CA ALA A 225 -30.91 9.55 -12.13
C ALA A 225 -29.71 8.81 -12.74
N ASP A 226 -28.59 9.52 -12.97
CA ASP A 226 -27.36 8.89 -13.46
C ASP A 226 -26.72 7.98 -12.42
N MET A 227 -26.86 8.31 -11.13
CA MET A 227 -26.39 7.51 -10.01
C MET A 227 -27.22 6.24 -9.83
N ASP A 228 -28.54 6.32 -9.93
CA ASP A 228 -29.41 5.15 -9.86
C ASP A 228 -29.21 4.21 -11.06
N ALA A 229 -29.04 4.77 -12.26
CA ALA A 229 -28.69 4.01 -13.47
C ALA A 229 -27.26 3.43 -13.43
N LEU A 230 -26.37 3.97 -12.59
CA LEU A 230 -25.04 3.42 -12.42
C LEU A 230 -25.11 2.08 -11.67
N PHE A 231 -25.90 2.06 -10.60
CA PHE A 231 -26.07 0.89 -9.71
C PHE A 231 -27.05 -0.15 -10.25
N ASP A 232 -27.96 0.23 -11.15
CA ASP A 232 -29.03 -0.61 -11.67
C ASP A 232 -29.74 -1.39 -10.54
N PHE A 233 -30.34 -0.70 -9.57
CA PHE A 233 -31.05 -1.41 -8.49
C PHE A 233 -32.32 -2.14 -8.97
N GLN A 234 -32.84 -1.77 -10.13
CA GLN A 234 -34.10 -2.25 -10.67
C GLN A 234 -34.01 -2.50 -12.18
N ASP A 235 -35.06 -3.11 -12.73
CA ASP A 235 -35.22 -3.43 -14.16
C ASP A 235 -34.22 -4.48 -14.70
N ALA A 236 -34.16 -4.62 -16.02
CA ALA A 236 -33.37 -5.63 -16.71
C ALA A 236 -31.85 -5.52 -16.45
N GLY A 237 -31.38 -4.35 -16.00
CA GLY A 237 -29.99 -4.10 -15.61
C GLY A 237 -29.62 -4.68 -14.24
N ALA A 238 -30.60 -5.04 -13.42
CA ALA A 238 -30.37 -5.37 -12.02
C ALA A 238 -29.40 -6.52 -11.79
N VAL A 239 -28.48 -6.31 -10.85
CA VAL A 239 -27.55 -7.33 -10.38
C VAL A 239 -28.28 -8.19 -9.34
N LEU A 240 -28.73 -9.38 -9.78
CA LEU A 240 -29.45 -10.31 -8.92
C LEU A 240 -28.52 -10.97 -7.88
N PRO A 241 -29.06 -11.47 -6.75
CA PRO A 241 -28.27 -12.25 -5.78
C PRO A 241 -27.48 -13.39 -6.45
N GLY A 242 -26.18 -13.46 -6.19
CA GLY A 242 -25.26 -14.42 -6.81
C GLY A 242 -24.63 -13.96 -8.13
N GLN A 243 -25.05 -12.83 -8.71
CA GLN A 243 -24.40 -12.24 -9.88
C GLN A 243 -23.23 -11.34 -9.48
N SER A 244 -22.26 -11.18 -10.40
CA SER A 244 -21.13 -10.28 -10.18
C SER A 244 -21.55 -8.81 -10.34
N ILE A 245 -21.10 -7.95 -9.42
CA ILE A 245 -21.26 -6.48 -9.52
C ILE A 245 -20.53 -5.89 -10.75
N THR A 246 -19.60 -6.64 -11.34
CA THR A 246 -18.79 -6.24 -12.51
C THR A 246 -19.39 -6.72 -13.84
N LYS A 247 -20.67 -7.13 -13.84
CA LYS A 247 -21.37 -7.72 -15.00
C LYS A 247 -21.29 -6.90 -16.28
N LYS A 248 -21.22 -5.56 -16.17
CA LYS A 248 -21.09 -4.63 -17.29
C LYS A 248 -19.72 -4.70 -18.00
N ASP A 249 -18.73 -5.36 -17.39
CA ASP A 249 -17.43 -5.69 -17.98
C ASP A 249 -16.63 -4.46 -18.48
N ARG A 250 -16.79 -3.32 -17.81
CA ARG A 250 -16.15 -2.04 -18.13
C ARG A 250 -14.97 -1.74 -17.21
N ASP A 251 -14.00 -1.03 -17.74
CA ASP A 251 -12.85 -0.56 -16.99
C ASP A 251 -13.13 0.84 -16.42
N LEU A 252 -12.60 1.10 -15.23
CA LEU A 252 -12.60 2.45 -14.65
C LEU A 252 -11.21 3.04 -14.88
N VAL A 253 -11.14 4.09 -15.70
CA VAL A 253 -9.90 4.80 -16.00
C VAL A 253 -9.91 6.13 -15.29
N ILE A 254 -8.93 6.40 -14.42
CA ILE A 254 -8.75 7.68 -13.76
C ILE A 254 -7.45 8.28 -14.27
N SER A 255 -7.52 9.42 -14.95
CA SER A 255 -6.36 9.98 -15.64
C SER A 255 -6.30 11.50 -15.59
N SER A 256 -5.07 11.99 -15.70
CA SER A 256 -4.69 13.37 -15.98
C SER A 256 -3.65 13.40 -17.11
N ASP A 257 -2.97 14.52 -17.28
CA ASP A 257 -1.81 14.71 -18.15
C ASP A 257 -0.52 14.09 -17.61
N VAL A 258 -0.43 13.84 -16.30
CA VAL A 258 0.80 13.35 -15.63
C VAL A 258 0.72 11.90 -15.17
N PHE A 259 -0.48 11.36 -14.95
CA PHE A 259 -0.67 10.03 -14.40
C PHE A 259 -2.00 9.41 -14.84
N SER A 260 -1.99 8.10 -15.07
CA SER A 260 -3.17 7.32 -15.40
C SER A 260 -3.21 6.02 -14.60
N ALA A 261 -4.39 5.72 -14.05
CA ALA A 261 -4.70 4.49 -13.36
C ALA A 261 -5.95 3.84 -13.97
N THR A 262 -5.82 2.62 -14.44
CA THR A 262 -6.93 1.80 -14.94
C THR A 262 -7.19 0.67 -13.97
N ILE A 263 -8.44 0.54 -13.53
CA ILE A 263 -8.93 -0.61 -12.77
C ILE A 263 -9.76 -1.45 -13.73
N TYR A 264 -9.29 -2.67 -14.00
CA TYR A 264 -9.94 -3.54 -14.96
C TYR A 264 -11.23 -4.13 -14.40
N LYS A 265 -12.26 -4.18 -15.25
CA LYS A 265 -13.58 -4.75 -14.94
C LYS A 265 -14.13 -4.23 -13.61
N ALA A 266 -14.11 -2.92 -13.43
CA ALA A 266 -14.60 -2.25 -12.24
C ALA A 266 -16.12 -2.16 -12.24
N GLY A 267 -16.74 -2.50 -11.11
CA GLY A 267 -18.17 -2.37 -10.87
C GLY A 267 -18.45 -1.58 -9.59
N PRO A 268 -19.51 -0.75 -9.58
CA PRO A 268 -19.92 -0.02 -8.38
C PRO A 268 -20.48 -1.01 -7.34
N LYS A 269 -20.04 -0.87 -6.09
CA LYS A 269 -20.36 -1.79 -4.98
C LYS A 269 -21.33 -1.16 -3.98
N GLY A 270 -21.17 0.12 -3.69
CA GLY A 270 -22.06 0.85 -2.80
C GLY A 270 -21.88 2.35 -2.93
N TYR A 271 -22.90 3.10 -2.55
CA TYR A 271 -22.84 4.54 -2.32
C TYR A 271 -23.80 4.91 -1.19
N ALA A 272 -23.54 6.02 -0.51
CA ALA A 272 -24.45 6.55 0.49
C ALA A 272 -25.09 7.84 -0.02
N GLN A 273 -26.36 8.05 0.36
CA GLN A 273 -27.08 9.28 0.09
C GLN A 273 -27.37 10.02 1.40
N MET A 274 -27.26 11.35 1.37
CA MET A 274 -27.60 12.21 2.51
C MET A 274 -28.63 13.27 2.10
N PHE A 275 -29.77 13.29 2.77
CA PHE A 275 -30.81 14.31 2.57
C PHE A 275 -30.69 15.38 3.65
N ALA A 276 -29.87 16.41 3.40
CA ALA A 276 -29.69 17.54 4.31
C ALA A 276 -29.44 18.85 3.54
N SER A 277 -29.92 19.97 4.08
CA SER A 277 -29.63 21.29 3.50
C SER A 277 -28.14 21.62 3.61
N GLY A 278 -27.55 22.10 2.52
CA GLY A 278 -26.15 22.55 2.48
C GLY A 278 -25.10 21.44 2.36
N LYS A 279 -25.50 20.17 2.17
CA LYS A 279 -24.59 19.06 1.86
C LYS A 279 -24.91 18.46 0.51
N GLN A 280 -23.88 17.96 -0.19
CA GLN A 280 -24.09 17.19 -1.40
C GLN A 280 -24.85 15.90 -1.06
N MET A 281 -25.81 15.54 -1.90
CA MET A 281 -26.65 14.37 -1.67
C MET A 281 -25.88 13.06 -1.83
N HIS A 282 -24.90 13.03 -2.74
CA HIS A 282 -24.11 11.83 -3.03
C HIS A 282 -22.82 11.84 -2.20
N ASP A 283 -22.63 10.81 -1.38
CA ASP A 283 -21.34 10.49 -0.76
C ASP A 283 -20.50 9.62 -1.73
N ALA A 284 -19.35 9.15 -1.27
CA ALA A 284 -18.42 8.39 -2.07
C ALA A 284 -18.99 7.05 -2.57
N ILE A 285 -18.84 6.80 -3.88
CA ILE A 285 -19.05 5.51 -4.53
C ILE A 285 -17.84 4.63 -4.27
N GLU A 286 -18.06 3.39 -3.85
CA GLU A 286 -17.04 2.35 -3.80
C GLU A 286 -17.07 1.49 -5.05
N TRP A 287 -15.90 1.21 -5.61
CA TRP A 287 -15.70 0.38 -6.79
C TRP A 287 -14.86 -0.84 -6.46
N GLY A 288 -15.23 -2.00 -7.03
CA GLY A 288 -14.46 -3.23 -6.94
C GLY A 288 -14.09 -3.78 -8.31
N SER A 289 -12.86 -4.28 -8.45
CA SER A 289 -12.41 -5.01 -9.64
C SER A 289 -12.81 -6.49 -9.60
N ARG A 290 -12.87 -7.12 -10.78
CA ARG A 290 -12.97 -8.58 -10.94
C ARG A 290 -11.74 -9.11 -11.65
N ARG A 291 -11.23 -10.24 -11.17
CA ARG A 291 -10.20 -11.02 -11.88
C ARG A 291 -10.82 -11.86 -12.99
N THR A 292 -10.23 -11.83 -14.16
CA THR A 292 -10.54 -12.72 -15.28
C THR A 292 -9.34 -13.61 -15.60
N TRP A 293 -9.56 -14.63 -16.43
CA TRP A 293 -8.52 -15.55 -16.87
C TRP A 293 -8.58 -15.71 -18.38
N ALA A 294 -7.42 -15.55 -19.04
CA ALA A 294 -7.22 -15.88 -20.43
C ALA A 294 -6.32 -17.12 -20.54
N VAL A 295 -6.86 -18.23 -21.05
CA VAL A 295 -6.11 -19.48 -21.30
C VAL A 295 -5.31 -19.95 -20.06
N GLY A 296 -5.92 -19.87 -18.86
CA GLY A 296 -5.31 -20.29 -17.61
C GLY A 296 -4.33 -19.29 -16.97
N VAL A 297 -4.07 -18.15 -17.60
CA VAL A 297 -3.30 -17.04 -17.04
C VAL A 297 -4.26 -16.01 -16.45
N ALA A 298 -4.01 -15.58 -15.22
CA ALA A 298 -4.82 -14.55 -14.59
C ALA A 298 -4.51 -13.18 -15.21
N ASP A 299 -5.55 -12.47 -15.62
CA ASP A 299 -5.44 -11.12 -16.18
C ASP A 299 -5.07 -10.09 -15.10
N PRO A 300 -4.42 -8.97 -15.47
CA PRO A 300 -4.11 -7.90 -14.52
C PRO A 300 -5.38 -7.31 -13.90
N LEU A 301 -5.30 -6.89 -12.63
CA LEU A 301 -6.39 -6.20 -11.92
C LEU A 301 -6.35 -4.68 -12.12
N PHE A 302 -5.17 -4.13 -12.36
CA PHE A 302 -4.96 -2.70 -12.55
C PHE A 302 -3.76 -2.47 -13.47
N ALA A 303 -3.71 -1.29 -14.07
CA ALA A 303 -2.55 -0.76 -14.79
C ALA A 303 -2.32 0.69 -14.35
N LEU A 304 -1.06 1.04 -14.06
CA LEU A 304 -0.66 2.37 -13.61
C LEU A 304 0.45 2.87 -14.53
N SER A 305 0.34 4.11 -15.00
CA SER A 305 1.36 4.75 -15.83
C SER A 305 1.58 6.19 -15.37
N VAL A 306 2.84 6.58 -15.34
CA VAL A 306 3.23 7.99 -15.41
C VAL A 306 3.24 8.37 -16.89
N LEU A 307 2.75 9.56 -17.23
CA LEU A 307 2.64 10.05 -18.61
C LEU A 307 3.73 11.07 -18.93
#